data_AF-A0A917M4W1-F1
#
_entry.id   AF-A0A917M4W1-F1
#
_cell.length_a   1.000
_cell.length_b   1.000
_cell.length_c   1.000
_cell.angle_alpha   90.00
_cell.angle_beta   90.00
_cell.angle_gamma   90.00
#
_symmetry.space_group_name_H-M   'P 1'
#
loop_
_entity.id
_entity.type
_entity.pdbx_description
1 polymer ?
#
loop_
_entity_poly.entity_id
_entity_poly.type
_entity_poly.pdbx_seq_one_letter_code
_entity_poly.pdbx_strand_id
1 'polypeptide(L)'
;MYFKPIRYLSVLILTTGVLLMIYGLWQYMPKTFSSDTSDYVFMKITVKRVVFPVSGLVFTLLGITLLKFITHVDNELESLRHELRLLTKQTEKSQ
;
A
#
# COMPACT_ATOMS: atom_id res chain seq x y z
N MET A 1 16.50 10.31 -5.65
CA MET A 1 15.79 10.38 -6.96
C MET A 1 15.36 9.01 -7.47
N TYR A 2 16.08 7.92 -7.15
CA TYR A 2 15.74 6.54 -7.57
C TYR A 2 14.43 5.98 -7.01
N PHE A 3 14.01 6.37 -5.80
CA PHE A 3 12.80 5.83 -5.17
C PHE A 3 11.50 6.57 -5.50
N LYS A 4 11.54 7.66 -6.29
CA LYS A 4 10.33 8.40 -6.70
C LYS A 4 9.25 7.52 -7.36
N PRO A 5 9.56 6.66 -8.35
CA PRO A 5 8.53 5.79 -8.97
C PRO A 5 8.00 4.75 -7.99
N ILE A 6 8.85 4.20 -7.12
CA ILE A 6 8.45 3.17 -6.14
C ILE A 6 7.52 3.78 -5.09
N ARG A 7 7.82 4.99 -4.61
CA ARG A 7 6.97 5.73 -3.67
C ARG A 7 5.60 6.06 -4.29
N TYR A 8 5.56 6.45 -5.56
CA TYR A 8 4.31 6.64 -6.29
C TYR A 8 3.50 5.33 -6.37
N LEU A 9 4.17 4.22 -6.67
CA LEU A 9 3.56 2.89 -6.72
C LEU A 9 2.95 2.49 -5.36
N SER A 10 3.64 2.76 -4.25
CA SER A 10 3.11 2.50 -2.90
C SER A 10 1.86 3.31 -2.59
N VAL A 11 1.82 4.58 -3.00
CA VAL A 11 0.62 5.43 -2.83
C VAL A 11 -0.53 4.91 -3.71
N LEU A 12 -0.23 4.41 -4.90
CA LEU A 12 -1.23 3.78 -5.78
C LEU A 12 -1.82 2.50 -5.16
N ILE A 13 -0.98 1.67 -4.55
CA ILE A 13 -1.42 0.45 -3.84
C ILE A 13 -2.30 0.83 -2.63
N LEU A 14 -1.91 1.85 -1.87
CA LEU A 14 -2.70 2.34 -0.73
C LEU A 14 -4.07 2.86 -1.15
N THR A 15 -4.11 3.73 -2.14
CA THR A 15 -5.37 4.30 -2.65
C THR A 15 -6.29 3.20 -3.19
N THR A 16 -5.74 2.22 -3.89
CA THR A 16 -6.50 1.05 -4.36
C THR A 16 -7.04 0.21 -3.20
N GLY A 17 -6.23 -0.03 -2.16
CA GLY A 17 -6.65 -0.76 -0.96
C GLY A 17 -7.79 -0.07 -0.20
N VAL A 18 -7.71 1.26 -0.06
CA VAL A 18 -8.77 2.08 0.56
C VAL A 18 -10.06 2.04 -0.27
N LEU A 19 -9.96 2.18 -1.60
CA LEU A 19 -11.12 2.08 -2.49
C LEU A 19 -11.81 0.71 -2.42
N LEU A 20 -11.03 -0.38 -2.36
CA LEU A 20 -11.54 -1.74 -2.17
C LEU A 20 -12.28 -1.90 -0.83
N MET A 21 -11.75 -1.32 0.25
CA MET A 21 -12.43 -1.32 1.55
C MET A 21 -13.76 -0.56 1.49
N ILE A 22 -13.77 0.65 0.92
CA ILE A 22 -14.99 1.45 0.76
C ILE A 22 -16.01 0.70 -0.09
N TYR A 23 -15.59 0.10 -1.20
CA TYR A 23 -16.47 -0.67 -2.08
C TYR A 23 -17.05 -1.90 -1.38
N GLY A 24 -16.23 -2.64 -0.63
CA GLY A 24 -16.67 -3.79 0.16
C GLY A 24 -17.68 -3.41 1.25
N LEU A 25 -17.44 -2.29 1.95
CA LEU A 25 -18.36 -1.73 2.95
C LEU A 25 -19.64 -1.19 2.32
N TRP A 26 -19.57 -0.57 1.14
CA TRP A 26 -20.77 -0.18 0.39
C TRP A 26 -21.64 -1.39 0.05
N GLN A 27 -21.00 -2.52 -0.25
CA GLN A 27 -21.68 -3.78 -0.51
C GLN A 27 -22.33 -4.39 0.75
N TYR A 28 -21.99 -3.91 1.95
CA TYR A 28 -22.66 -4.25 3.21
C TYR A 28 -24.06 -3.64 3.36
N MET A 29 -24.42 -2.60 2.59
CA MET A 29 -25.78 -2.07 2.60
C MET A 29 -26.79 -3.16 2.22
N PRO A 30 -27.88 -3.34 2.99
CA PRO A 30 -28.92 -4.29 2.66
C PRO A 30 -29.60 -3.85 1.37
N LYS A 31 -29.35 -4.58 0.29
CA LYS A 31 -30.18 -4.49 -0.91
C LYS A 31 -31.36 -5.42 -0.70
N THR A 32 -32.58 -4.92 -0.91
CA THR A 32 -33.78 -5.76 -0.96
C THR A 32 -33.62 -6.72 -2.14
N PHE A 33 -33.39 -8.00 -1.84
CA PHE A 33 -33.37 -9.07 -2.83
C PHE A 33 -34.78 -9.66 -2.94
N SER A 34 -35.30 -9.83 -4.15
CA SER A 34 -36.54 -10.60 -4.35
C SER A 34 -36.33 -12.05 -3.91
N SER A 35 -37.37 -12.67 -3.37
CA SER A 35 -37.37 -14.06 -2.92
C SER A 35 -37.02 -15.09 -4.01
N ASP A 36 -37.08 -14.71 -5.28
CA ASP A 36 -36.69 -15.54 -6.44
C ASP A 36 -35.18 -15.56 -6.72
N THR A 37 -34.37 -14.91 -5.88
CA THR A 37 -32.92 -14.89 -6.08
C THR A 37 -32.32 -16.23 -5.68
N SER A 38 -31.73 -16.94 -6.65
CA SER A 38 -30.99 -18.20 -6.43
C SER A 38 -29.99 -18.11 -5.27
N ASP A 39 -30.01 -19.12 -4.38
CA ASP A 39 -29.09 -19.25 -3.23
C ASP A 39 -27.61 -19.14 -3.61
N TYR A 40 -27.25 -19.65 -4.79
CA TYR A 40 -25.88 -19.55 -5.30
C TYR A 40 -25.45 -18.10 -5.54
N VAL A 41 -26.37 -17.27 -6.04
CA VAL A 41 -26.12 -15.83 -6.26
C VAL A 41 -26.00 -15.12 -4.92
N PHE A 42 -26.83 -15.48 -3.94
CA PHE A 42 -26.79 -14.92 -2.59
C PHE A 42 -25.46 -15.23 -1.90
N MET A 43 -25.01 -16.49 -1.97
CA MET A 43 -23.73 -16.92 -1.41
C MET A 43 -22.54 -16.22 -2.07
N LYS A 44 -22.56 -16.06 -3.40
CA LYS A 44 -21.51 -15.33 -4.13
C LYS A 44 -21.42 -13.86 -3.73
N ILE A 45 -22.55 -13.21 -3.45
CA ILE A 45 -22.60 -11.82 -2.96
C ILE A 45 -22.03 -11.73 -1.54
N THR A 46 -22.41 -12.65 -0.66
CA THR A 46 -21.90 -12.72 0.71
C THR A 46 -20.39 -12.95 0.76
N VAL A 47 -19.86 -13.85 -0.08
CA VAL A 47 -18.42 -14.08 -0.18
C VAL A 47 -17.71 -12.82 -0.67
N LYS A 48 -18.20 -12.17 -1.72
CA LYS A 48 -17.63 -10.90 -2.21
C LYS A 48 -17.60 -9.81 -1.14
N ARG A 49 -18.69 -9.71 -0.36
CA ARG A 49 -18.83 -8.75 0.75
C ARG A 49 -17.74 -8.91 1.82
N VAL A 50 -17.18 -10.10 2.01
CA VAL A 50 -16.06 -10.34 2.94
C VAL A 50 -14.70 -10.25 2.24
N VAL A 51 -14.57 -10.78 1.03
CA VAL A 51 -13.30 -10.82 0.29
C VAL A 51 -12.82 -9.42 -0.11
N PHE A 52 -13.70 -8.52 -0.51
CA PHE A 52 -13.31 -7.16 -0.92
C PHE A 52 -12.73 -6.31 0.25
N PRO A 53 -13.35 -6.24 1.43
CA PRO A 53 -12.75 -5.57 2.58
C PRO A 53 -11.42 -6.19 3.03
N VAL A 54 -11.36 -7.53 3.08
CA VAL A 54 -10.16 -8.24 3.53
C VAL A 54 -8.99 -8.01 2.56
N SER A 55 -9.23 -8.11 1.24
CA SER A 55 -8.21 -7.79 0.24
C SER A 55 -7.79 -6.31 0.29
N GLY A 56 -8.74 -5.39 0.50
CA GLY A 56 -8.44 -3.97 0.72
C GLY A 56 -7.52 -3.73 1.92
N LEU A 57 -7.77 -4.42 3.05
CA LEU A 57 -6.88 -4.39 4.23
C LEU A 57 -5.47 -4.88 3.91
N VAL A 58 -5.36 -6.01 3.22
CA VAL A 58 -4.06 -6.59 2.83
C VAL A 58 -3.27 -5.62 1.94
N PHE A 59 -3.91 -5.05 0.91
CA PHE A 59 -3.26 -4.06 0.04
C PHE A 59 -2.83 -2.82 0.81
N THR A 60 -3.65 -2.36 1.75
CA THR A 60 -3.32 -1.18 2.56
C THR A 60 -2.10 -1.45 3.45
N LEU A 61 -2.05 -2.60 4.13
CA LEU A 61 -0.91 -3.00 4.95
C LEU A 61 0.37 -3.15 4.12
N LEU A 62 0.28 -3.76 2.94
CA LEU A 62 1.41 -3.87 2.01
C LEU A 62 1.91 -2.49 1.57
N GLY A 63 1.00 -1.58 1.21
CA GLY A 63 1.34 -0.21 0.83
C GLY A 63 2.03 0.57 1.95
N ILE A 64 1.56 0.44 3.21
CA ILE A 64 2.19 1.07 4.38
C ILE A 64 3.61 0.51 4.59
N THR A 65 3.75 -0.81 4.53
CA THR A 65 5.03 -1.49 4.74
C THR A 65 6.05 -1.07 3.68
N LEU A 66 5.62 -1.00 2.42
CA LEU A 66 6.48 -0.55 1.32
C LEU A 66 6.93 0.91 1.51
N LEU A 67 6.02 1.81 1.91
CA LEU A 67 6.37 3.21 2.20
C LEU A 67 7.40 3.33 3.34
N LYS A 68 7.20 2.57 4.43
CA LYS A 68 8.15 2.56 5.55
C LYS A 68 9.52 2.07 5.10
N PHE A 69 9.56 0.98 4.35
CA PHE A 69 10.81 0.42 3.83
C PHE A 69 11.55 1.42 2.94
N ILE A 70 10.86 2.05 1.98
CA ILE A 70 11.45 3.06 1.10
C ILE A 70 12.02 4.23 1.89
N THR A 71 11.27 4.72 2.88
CA THR A 71 11.71 5.85 3.72
C THR A 71 12.95 5.48 4.52
N HIS A 72 13.01 4.25 5.04
CA HIS A 72 14.17 3.77 5.78
C HIS A 72 15.41 3.70 4.88
N VAL A 73 15.27 3.12 3.69
CA VAL A 73 16.36 2.98 2.72
C VAL A 73 16.84 4.35 2.20
N ASP A 74 15.93 5.29 1.92
CA ASP A 74 16.29 6.66 1.51
C ASP A 74 17.12 7.36 2.60
N ASN A 75 16.73 7.21 3.87
CA ASN A 75 17.46 7.80 5.00
C ASN A 75 18.85 7.18 5.18
N GLU A 76 18.97 5.85 5.08
CA GLU A 76 20.27 5.18 5.15
C GLU A 76 21.19 5.62 4.01
N LEU A 77 20.67 5.69 2.78
CA LEU A 77 21.43 6.17 1.62
C LEU A 77 21.92 7.61 1.80
N GLU A 78 21.10 8.48 2.39
CA GLU A 78 21.50 9.85 2.69
C GLU A 78 22.60 9.91 3.74
N SER A 79 22.52 9.08 4.78
CA SER A 79 23.57 8.93 5.80
C SER A 79 24.88 8.45 5.18
N LEU A 80 24.86 7.38 4.39
CA LEU A 80 26.07 6.87 3.71
C LEU A 80 26.68 7.94 2.78
N ARG A 81 25.85 8.69 2.04
CA ARG A 81 26.33 9.78 1.19
C ARG A 81 26.98 10.90 2.00
N HIS A 82 26.46 11.19 3.18
CA HIS A 82 27.04 12.19 4.07
C HIS A 82 28.40 11.72 4.62
N GLU A 83 28.50 10.48 5.08
CA GLU A 83 29.76 9.89 5.54
C GLU A 83 30.83 9.86 4.45
N LEU A 84 30.48 9.43 3.24
CA LEU A 84 31.39 9.45 2.09
C LEU A 84 31.93 10.86 1.83
N ARG A 85 31.06 11.89 1.84
CA ARG A 85 31.50 13.28 1.65
C ARG A 85 32.44 13.77 2.75
N LEU A 86 32.22 13.35 3.99
CA LEU A 86 33.11 13.70 5.11
C LEU A 86 34.48 13.06 4.94
N LEU A 87 34.52 11.78 4.58
CA LEU A 87 35.76 11.04 4.33
C LEU A 87 36.55 11.64 3.16
N THR A 88 35.90 11.97 2.04
CA THR A 88 36.56 12.63 0.90
C THR A 88 37.18 13.97 1.29
N LYS A 89 36.47 14.78 2.09
CA LYS A 89 37.00 16.05 2.60
C LYS A 89 38.18 15.88 3.56
N GLN A 90 38.22 14.78 4.33
CA GLN A 90 39.36 14.49 5.20
C GLN A 90 40.58 14.07 4.38
N THR A 91 40.40 13.26 3.34
CA THR A 91 41.50 12.86 2.45
C THR A 91 42.06 14.03 1.65
N GLU A 92 41.22 14.96 1.18
CA GLU A 92 41.67 16.18 0.48
C GLU A 92 42.41 17.17 1.39
N LYS A 93 42.15 17.16 2.70
CA LYS A 93 42.84 18.05 3.66
C LYS A 93 44.17 17.49 4.18
N SER A 94 44.40 16.18 4.02
CA SER A 94 45.64 15.51 4.44
C SER A 94 46.70 15.46 3.33
N GLN A 95 46.42 16.06 2.17
CA GLN A 95 47.32 16.17 1.02
C GLN A 95 47.81 17.61 0.87
#